data_AF-A0A7V9KJ87-F1
#
_entry.id   AF-A0A7V9KJ87-F1
#
_cell.length_a   1.000
_cell.length_b   1.000
_cell.length_c   1.000
_cell.angle_alpha   90.00
_cell.angle_beta   90.00
_cell.angle_gamma   90.00
#
_symmetry.space_group_name_H-M   'P 1'
#
loop_
_entity.id
_entity.type
_entity.pdbx_description
1 polymer ?
#
loop_
_entity_poly.entity_id
_entity_poly.type
_entity_poly.pdbx_seq_one_letter_code
_entity_poly.pdbx_strand_id
1 'polypeptide(L)'
;MDGERLDQMTKTLAAATATRRRVLRGLTTRSLGFALSRRGRADTVAKEATARGRCRKKKEDCRGDNQCCSGVCKRRRCRRAPGQGTCTVEKDTCRAKRIIPCNNKQFCACFITARGTSFCGDQERGRCASCTPNADCVEVTGAGSVCIRSGGGFCCDSLGSTCITPCRARATFTSGSVVTNERRWERNGQQSL
;
A
#
# COMPACT_ATOMS: atom_id res chain seq x y z
N MET A 1 -14.61 -39.67 -12.05
CA MET A 1 -13.92 -38.88 -11.01
C MET A 1 -14.16 -39.58 -9.71
N ASP A 2 -13.16 -40.34 -9.25
CA ASP A 2 -13.33 -41.34 -8.18
C ASP A 2 -13.27 -40.70 -6.79
N GLY A 3 -14.39 -40.75 -6.08
CA GLY A 3 -14.54 -40.17 -4.74
C GLY A 3 -13.64 -40.83 -3.68
N GLU A 4 -13.16 -42.04 -3.91
CA GLU A 4 -12.31 -42.78 -2.96
C GLU A 4 -10.90 -42.18 -2.83
N ARG A 5 -10.43 -41.44 -3.85
CA ARG A 5 -9.10 -40.82 -3.84
C ARG A 5 -9.02 -39.60 -2.92
N LEU A 6 -10.13 -38.92 -2.68
CA LEU A 6 -10.20 -37.76 -1.78
C LEU A 6 -10.17 -38.16 -0.30
N ASP A 7 -10.79 -39.30 0.03
CA ASP A 7 -10.89 -39.78 1.42
C ASP A 7 -9.53 -40.27 1.96
N GLN A 8 -8.66 -40.79 1.08
CA GLN A 8 -7.30 -41.18 1.46
C GLN A 8 -6.38 -39.99 1.77
N MET A 9 -6.55 -38.85 1.09
CA MET A 9 -5.74 -37.65 1.37
C MET A 9 -6.15 -36.95 2.67
N THR A 10 -7.40 -37.07 3.11
CA THR A 10 -7.85 -36.46 4.38
C THR A 10 -7.38 -37.26 5.60
N LYS A 11 -7.25 -38.58 5.48
CA LYS A 11 -6.78 -39.45 6.57
C LYS A 11 -5.30 -39.26 6.93
N THR A 12 -4.44 -38.90 5.97
CA THR A 12 -3.01 -38.69 6.24
C THR A 12 -2.71 -37.36 6.96
N LEU A 13 -3.52 -36.32 6.75
CA LEU A 13 -3.39 -35.03 7.44
C LEU A 13 -3.86 -35.08 8.91
N ALA A 14 -4.85 -35.92 9.23
CA ALA A 14 -5.33 -36.10 10.60
C ALA A 14 -4.31 -36.84 11.49
N ALA A 15 -3.51 -37.76 10.93
CA ALA A 15 -2.49 -38.50 11.68
C ALA A 15 -1.27 -37.62 12.04
N ALA A 16 -0.95 -36.60 11.24
CA ALA A 16 0.23 -35.74 11.47
C ALA A 16 0.03 -34.68 12.58
N THR A 17 -1.19 -34.46 13.06
CA THR A 17 -1.50 -33.43 14.06
C THR A 17 -1.68 -33.96 15.49
N ALA A 18 -1.56 -35.28 15.71
CA ALA A 18 -1.84 -35.92 17.00
C ALA A 18 -0.62 -36.10 17.94
N THR A 19 0.60 -35.69 17.55
CA THR A 19 1.84 -36.05 18.27
C THR A 19 2.68 -34.87 18.79
N ARG A 20 2.07 -33.76 19.22
CA ARG A 20 2.79 -32.69 19.98
C ARG A 20 2.01 -32.11 21.15
N ARG A 21 1.35 -32.96 21.95
CA ARG A 21 0.82 -32.56 23.25
C ARG A 21 1.13 -33.60 24.31
N ARG A 22 2.31 -33.50 24.90
CA ARG A 22 2.66 -33.97 26.26
C ARG A 22 4.01 -33.33 26.59
N VAL A 23 4.21 -32.95 27.86
CA VAL A 23 5.33 -32.15 28.41
C VAL A 23 5.07 -30.64 28.21
N LEU A 24 4.56 -29.84 29.17
CA LEU A 24 4.65 -29.84 30.63
C LEU A 24 3.39 -29.29 31.29
N ARG A 25 2.98 -29.95 32.38
CA ARG A 25 2.07 -29.48 33.43
C ARG A 25 2.91 -28.99 34.62
N GLY A 26 2.50 -27.89 35.24
CA GLY A 26 3.01 -27.34 36.51
C GLY A 26 3.46 -25.88 36.34
N LEU A 27 2.99 -24.84 37.03
CA LEU A 27 2.22 -24.72 38.26
C LEU A 27 1.27 -23.50 38.20
N THR A 28 0.10 -23.67 38.80
CA THR A 28 -0.82 -22.75 39.50
C THR A 28 -0.51 -21.23 39.58
N THR A 29 -1.50 -20.38 39.27
CA THR A 29 -2.33 -19.65 40.26
C THR A 29 -3.41 -18.80 39.58
N ARG A 30 -4.48 -18.59 40.34
CA ARG A 30 -5.76 -17.96 40.00
C ARG A 30 -5.65 -16.48 39.64
N SER A 31 -6.34 -16.08 38.58
CA SER A 31 -7.27 -14.95 38.65
C SER A 31 -8.38 -15.12 37.61
N LEU A 32 -9.62 -15.19 38.12
CA LEU A 32 -10.83 -14.92 37.33
C LEU A 32 -10.72 -13.48 36.83
N GLY A 33 -10.78 -13.30 35.51
CA GLY A 33 -10.89 -12.00 34.87
C GLY A 33 -11.52 -12.18 33.50
N PHE A 34 -12.77 -11.76 33.37
CA PHE A 34 -13.58 -11.76 32.15
C PHE A 34 -12.77 -11.36 30.91
N ALA A 35 -12.45 -12.33 30.05
CA ALA A 35 -11.93 -12.09 28.71
C ALA A 35 -13.06 -12.27 27.67
N LEU A 36 -14.13 -11.48 27.79
CA LEU A 36 -15.12 -11.36 26.72
C LEU A 36 -14.56 -10.46 25.61
N SER A 37 -14.12 -11.13 24.54
CA SER A 37 -14.43 -10.79 23.16
C SER A 37 -14.31 -9.31 22.76
N ARG A 38 -13.08 -8.84 22.52
CA ARG A 38 -12.81 -7.69 21.63
C ARG A 38 -11.93 -8.12 20.45
N ARG A 39 -12.36 -9.13 19.70
CA ARG A 39 -11.85 -9.42 18.35
C ARG A 39 -13.03 -9.34 17.38
N GLY A 40 -13.16 -8.20 16.73
CA GLY A 40 -14.19 -7.96 15.71
C GLY A 40 -14.70 -6.54 15.82
N ARG A 41 -14.49 -5.74 14.77
CA ARG A 41 -14.75 -4.29 14.61
C ARG A 41 -13.55 -3.36 14.83
N ALA A 42 -12.48 -3.57 14.04
CA ALA A 42 -11.52 -2.51 13.72
C ALA A 42 -11.73 -1.93 12.30
N ASP A 43 -12.65 -2.47 11.49
CA ASP A 43 -12.78 -2.08 10.07
C ASP A 43 -14.01 -1.21 9.73
N THR A 44 -14.86 -0.86 10.70
CA THR A 44 -16.09 -0.09 10.43
C THR A 44 -16.16 1.32 11.05
N VAL A 45 -15.19 1.73 11.88
CA VAL A 45 -15.20 3.08 12.49
C VAL A 45 -14.46 4.13 11.64
N ALA A 46 -13.85 3.75 10.52
CA ALA A 46 -13.14 4.69 9.64
C ALA A 46 -14.05 5.51 8.70
N LYS A 47 -15.36 5.28 8.68
CA LYS A 47 -16.27 5.86 7.65
C LYS A 47 -17.14 7.05 8.10
N GLU A 48 -17.20 7.43 9.37
CA GLU A 48 -18.17 8.45 9.82
C GLU A 48 -17.58 9.82 10.23
N ALA A 49 -16.27 10.04 10.07
CA ALA A 49 -15.68 11.36 10.36
C ALA A 49 -15.71 12.34 9.16
N THR A 50 -16.08 11.88 7.96
CA THR A 50 -16.13 12.71 6.74
C THR A 50 -17.55 13.19 6.40
N ALA A 51 -18.49 13.13 7.33
CA ALA A 51 -19.86 13.52 7.02
C ALA A 51 -20.03 15.04 6.82
N ARG A 52 -19.34 15.91 7.58
CA ARG A 52 -19.59 17.38 7.49
C ARG A 52 -18.43 18.34 7.83
N GLY A 53 -17.22 17.86 8.14
CA GLY A 53 -16.10 18.72 8.55
C GLY A 53 -14.89 18.56 7.64
N ARG A 54 -14.40 19.66 7.04
CA ARG A 54 -13.19 19.68 6.22
C ARG A 54 -12.07 18.90 6.92
N CYS A 55 -11.40 18.01 6.20
CA CYS A 55 -10.24 17.32 6.73
C CYS A 55 -9.16 18.31 7.24
N ARG A 56 -8.39 17.90 8.25
CA ARG A 56 -7.35 18.70 8.87
C ARG A 56 -6.11 18.80 8.00
N LYS A 57 -5.52 19.99 7.90
CA LYS A 57 -4.33 20.26 7.08
C LYS A 57 -3.05 19.84 7.80
N LYS A 58 -1.94 19.86 7.07
CA LYS A 58 -0.60 19.56 7.61
C LYS A 58 -0.31 20.41 8.85
N LYS A 59 0.28 19.80 9.88
CA LYS A 59 0.62 20.39 11.20
C LYS A 59 -0.56 20.69 12.12
N GLU A 60 -1.81 20.49 11.71
CA GLU A 60 -2.94 20.57 12.64
C GLU A 60 -2.95 19.36 13.58
N ASP A 61 -3.48 19.53 14.79
CA ASP A 61 -3.61 18.43 15.75
C ASP A 61 -4.55 17.35 15.21
N CYS A 62 -4.31 16.10 15.55
CA CYS A 62 -5.16 14.98 15.15
C CYS A 62 -5.15 13.88 16.22
N ARG A 63 -6.25 13.13 16.28
CA ARG A 63 -6.34 11.92 17.11
C ARG A 63 -6.26 10.62 16.30
N GLY A 64 -6.42 10.71 14.98
CA GLY A 64 -6.37 9.57 14.06
C GLY A 64 -6.20 10.00 12.61
N ASP A 65 -5.84 9.04 11.76
CA ASP A 65 -5.51 9.24 10.35
C ASP A 65 -6.68 9.81 9.53
N ASN A 66 -7.89 9.35 9.84
CA ASN A 66 -9.14 9.80 9.20
C ASN A 66 -9.46 11.28 9.39
N GLN A 67 -8.80 11.97 10.33
CA GLN A 67 -8.96 13.41 10.52
C GLN A 67 -8.10 14.22 9.57
N CYS A 68 -7.03 13.66 9.00
CA CYS A 68 -6.06 14.40 8.20
C CYS A 68 -6.38 14.28 6.71
N CYS A 69 -6.24 15.38 5.96
CA CYS A 69 -6.45 15.36 4.50
C CYS A 69 -5.47 14.45 3.76
N SER A 70 -4.34 14.10 4.37
CA SER A 70 -3.37 13.15 3.84
C SER A 70 -3.68 11.69 4.18
N GLY A 71 -4.57 11.45 5.15
CA GLY A 71 -4.75 10.16 5.80
C GLY A 71 -3.61 9.77 6.74
N VAL A 72 -2.77 10.72 7.20
CA VAL A 72 -1.62 10.42 8.08
C VAL A 72 -1.57 11.35 9.29
N CYS A 73 -1.80 10.79 10.47
CA CYS A 73 -1.66 11.41 11.77
C CYS A 73 -0.45 10.80 12.50
N LYS A 74 0.58 11.62 12.77
CA LYS A 74 1.81 11.15 13.45
C LYS A 74 2.18 12.09 14.58
N ARG A 75 2.36 11.53 15.79
CA ARG A 75 2.61 12.28 17.03
C ARG A 75 1.54 13.36 17.25
N ARG A 76 0.26 12.96 17.13
CA ARG A 76 -0.92 13.83 17.26
C ARG A 76 -0.95 15.02 16.28
N ARG A 77 -0.21 14.97 15.17
CA ARG A 77 -0.17 16.04 14.16
C ARG A 77 -0.32 15.47 12.75
N CYS A 78 -1.12 16.12 11.91
CA CYS A 78 -1.28 15.73 10.52
C CYS A 78 0.03 15.90 9.74
N ARG A 79 0.42 14.86 9.00
CA ARG A 79 1.66 14.82 8.18
C ARG A 79 1.33 14.60 6.73
N ARG A 80 2.29 14.90 5.84
CA ARG A 80 2.14 14.52 4.43
C ARG A 80 2.26 13.02 4.28
N ALA A 81 1.42 12.42 3.44
CA ALA A 81 1.60 11.04 3.03
C ALA A 81 2.78 10.93 2.05
N PRO A 82 3.51 9.80 2.01
CA PRO A 82 4.53 9.55 0.99
C PRO A 82 3.90 9.68 -0.41
N GLY A 83 4.54 10.46 -1.29
CA GLY A 83 4.02 10.66 -2.64
C GLY A 83 2.69 11.44 -2.74
N GLN A 84 2.23 12.12 -1.69
CA GLN A 84 0.93 12.82 -1.69
C GLN A 84 0.77 13.87 -2.81
N GLY A 85 1.82 14.64 -3.11
CA GLY A 85 1.70 15.81 -3.99
C GLY A 85 0.67 16.84 -3.47
N THR A 86 -0.24 17.26 -4.35
CA THR A 86 -1.39 18.14 -4.04
C THR A 86 -2.69 17.39 -3.71
N CYS A 87 -2.62 16.06 -3.60
CA CYS A 87 -3.78 15.22 -3.36
C CYS A 87 -4.26 15.27 -1.91
N THR A 88 -5.54 14.98 -1.72
CA THR A 88 -6.18 14.78 -0.42
C THR A 88 -6.99 13.50 -0.45
N VAL A 89 -7.40 12.99 0.71
CA VAL A 89 -8.20 11.77 0.82
C VAL A 89 -9.60 11.88 0.17
N GLU A 90 -10.04 13.12 -0.07
CA GLU A 90 -11.29 13.43 -0.78
C GLU A 90 -11.11 13.44 -2.31
N LYS A 91 -9.86 13.57 -2.79
CA LYS A 91 -9.52 13.60 -4.21
C LYS A 91 -9.14 12.19 -4.66
N ASP A 92 -10.13 11.38 -4.99
CA ASP A 92 -9.93 10.02 -5.49
C ASP A 92 -10.41 9.90 -6.93
N THR A 93 -9.47 9.76 -7.87
CA THR A 93 -9.78 9.61 -9.30
C THR A 93 -10.56 8.33 -9.58
N CYS A 94 -10.33 7.25 -8.82
CA CYS A 94 -11.06 6.00 -9.02
C CYS A 94 -12.55 6.13 -8.65
N ARG A 95 -12.92 7.11 -7.83
CA ARG A 95 -14.33 7.34 -7.41
C ARG A 95 -14.94 8.59 -8.01
N ALA A 96 -14.13 9.46 -8.61
CA ALA A 96 -14.59 10.68 -9.24
C ALA A 96 -15.17 10.40 -10.63
N LYS A 97 -16.02 11.32 -11.12
CA LYS A 97 -16.52 11.30 -12.50
C LYS A 97 -15.54 11.88 -13.52
N ARG A 98 -14.35 12.30 -13.07
CA ARG A 98 -13.29 12.89 -13.88
C ARG A 98 -11.93 12.64 -13.25
N ILE A 99 -10.88 12.69 -14.06
CA ILE A 99 -9.50 12.66 -13.60
C ILE A 99 -9.22 13.89 -12.72
N ILE A 100 -8.66 13.67 -11.53
CA ILE A 100 -8.27 14.76 -10.62
C ILE A 100 -6.75 14.91 -10.67
N PRO A 101 -6.22 15.90 -11.41
CA PRO A 101 -4.79 16.02 -11.61
C PRO A 101 -4.06 16.40 -10.31
N CYS A 102 -2.80 15.97 -10.21
CA CYS A 102 -1.92 16.34 -9.11
C CYS A 102 -0.62 16.99 -9.57
N ASN A 103 -0.09 17.91 -8.76
CA ASN A 103 1.12 18.68 -9.03
C ASN A 103 1.13 19.39 -10.41
N ASN A 104 -0.03 19.77 -10.95
CA ASN A 104 -0.19 20.35 -12.28
C ASN A 104 0.45 19.52 -13.42
N LYS A 105 0.48 18.18 -13.28
CA LYS A 105 0.96 17.27 -14.32
C LYS A 105 -0.21 16.54 -14.97
N GLN A 106 -0.26 16.57 -16.30
CA GLN A 106 -1.37 16.03 -17.10
C GLN A 106 -1.60 14.52 -16.88
N PHE A 107 -0.52 13.75 -16.75
CA PHE A 107 -0.57 12.29 -16.60
C PHE A 107 -0.58 11.83 -15.13
N CYS A 108 -0.61 12.77 -14.18
CA CYS A 108 -0.62 12.45 -12.78
C CYS A 108 -1.96 12.74 -12.16
N ALA A 109 -2.48 11.78 -11.40
CA ALA A 109 -3.78 11.89 -10.78
C ALA A 109 -3.75 11.53 -9.29
N CYS A 110 -4.78 11.98 -8.59
CA CYS A 110 -4.95 11.67 -7.19
C CYS A 110 -5.65 10.33 -6.97
N PHE A 111 -5.08 9.52 -6.10
CA PHE A 111 -5.57 8.19 -5.74
C PHE A 111 -5.55 8.01 -4.22
N ILE A 112 -6.30 7.00 -3.77
CA ILE A 112 -6.31 6.55 -2.38
C ILE A 112 -5.67 5.18 -2.29
N THR A 113 -4.60 5.07 -1.49
CA THR A 113 -3.94 3.79 -1.24
C THR A 113 -4.91 2.80 -0.59
N ALA A 114 -4.62 1.49 -0.66
CA ALA A 114 -5.36 0.47 0.07
C ALA A 114 -5.44 0.77 1.58
N ARG A 115 -4.46 1.51 2.12
CA ARG A 115 -4.39 1.97 3.52
C ARG A 115 -5.16 3.26 3.81
N GLY A 116 -5.82 3.87 2.83
CA GLY A 116 -6.62 5.08 3.03
C GLY A 116 -5.83 6.39 3.01
N THR A 117 -4.57 6.40 2.54
CA THR A 117 -3.76 7.62 2.42
C THR A 117 -3.84 8.20 1.01
N SER A 118 -3.72 9.52 0.89
CA SER A 118 -3.66 10.18 -0.43
C SER A 118 -2.34 9.93 -1.14
N PHE A 119 -2.37 9.67 -2.44
CA PHE A 119 -1.19 9.42 -3.28
C PHE A 119 -1.34 10.11 -4.65
N CYS A 120 -0.26 10.70 -5.16
CA CYS A 120 -0.16 11.28 -6.49
C CYS A 120 0.58 10.30 -7.41
N GLY A 121 -0.17 9.64 -8.28
CA GLY A 121 0.32 8.55 -9.11
C GLY A 121 0.30 8.89 -10.60
N ASP A 122 1.11 8.19 -11.37
CA ASP A 122 1.14 8.23 -12.84
C ASP A 122 0.08 7.28 -13.41
N GLN A 123 -0.84 7.82 -14.21
CA GLN A 123 -1.94 7.04 -14.79
C GLN A 123 -1.49 6.14 -15.94
N GLU A 124 -0.50 6.55 -16.72
CA GLU A 124 -0.05 5.81 -17.90
C GLU A 124 0.82 4.62 -17.51
N ARG A 125 1.51 4.72 -16.37
CA ARG A 125 2.41 3.69 -15.83
C ARG A 125 1.74 2.81 -14.78
N GLY A 126 0.41 2.88 -14.67
CA GLY A 126 -0.37 1.96 -13.86
C GLY A 126 -0.46 0.58 -14.49
N ARG A 127 -0.60 -0.46 -13.67
CA ARG A 127 -0.91 -1.81 -14.14
C ARG A 127 -2.10 -2.35 -13.35
N CYS A 128 -3.12 -2.82 -14.08
CA CYS A 128 -4.25 -3.55 -13.52
C CYS A 128 -3.80 -4.91 -12.98
N ALA A 129 -3.29 -4.91 -11.77
CA ALA A 129 -2.89 -6.09 -11.03
C ALA A 129 -3.46 -5.99 -9.60
N SER A 130 -4.15 -7.04 -9.16
CA SER A 130 -4.62 -7.11 -7.78
C SER A 130 -3.42 -7.09 -6.83
N CYS A 131 -3.51 -6.27 -5.78
CA CYS A 131 -2.46 -6.12 -4.79
C CYS A 131 -3.07 -6.03 -3.39
N THR A 132 -2.29 -6.39 -2.37
CA THR A 132 -2.66 -6.20 -0.96
C THR A 132 -1.67 -5.26 -0.26
N PRO A 133 -0.39 -5.61 -0.08
CA PRO A 133 0.64 -4.65 0.28
C PRO A 133 1.21 -3.89 -0.93
N ASN A 134 1.91 -2.79 -0.66
CA ASN A 134 2.65 -2.05 -1.70
C ASN A 134 3.80 -2.86 -2.31
N ALA A 135 4.28 -3.90 -1.62
CA ALA A 135 5.38 -4.75 -2.09
C ALA A 135 5.03 -5.48 -3.39
N ASP A 136 3.79 -5.98 -3.52
CA ASP A 136 3.28 -6.61 -4.75
C ASP A 136 3.45 -5.67 -5.97
N CYS A 137 3.24 -4.38 -5.77
CA CYS A 137 3.36 -3.39 -6.84
C CYS A 137 4.81 -3.07 -7.19
N VAL A 138 5.76 -3.26 -6.29
CA VAL A 138 7.17 -3.01 -6.58
C VAL A 138 7.69 -4.03 -7.60
N GLU A 139 7.22 -5.28 -7.53
CA GLU A 139 7.58 -6.32 -8.50
C GLU A 139 6.98 -6.08 -9.88
N VAL A 140 5.76 -5.52 -9.93
CA VAL A 140 5.02 -5.33 -11.20
C VAL A 140 5.38 -4.01 -11.90
N THR A 141 5.44 -2.90 -11.16
CA THR A 141 5.60 -1.56 -11.73
C THR A 141 6.87 -0.85 -11.28
N GLY A 142 7.63 -1.43 -10.35
CA GLY A 142 8.93 -0.93 -9.90
C GLY A 142 8.88 -0.13 -8.61
N ALA A 143 10.06 0.33 -8.18
CA ALA A 143 10.24 0.99 -6.88
C ALA A 143 9.34 2.21 -6.65
N GLY A 144 8.81 2.30 -5.43
CA GLY A 144 7.94 3.40 -4.99
C GLY A 144 6.48 3.25 -5.39
N SER A 145 6.12 2.20 -6.14
CA SER A 145 4.74 1.88 -6.49
C SER A 145 3.91 1.54 -5.26
N VAL A 146 2.62 1.83 -5.33
CA VAL A 146 1.70 1.61 -4.22
C VAL A 146 0.45 0.90 -4.69
N CYS A 147 -0.11 0.11 -3.77
CA CYS A 147 -1.40 -0.51 -3.97
C CYS A 147 -2.50 0.52 -3.67
N ILE A 148 -3.38 0.77 -4.63
CA ILE A 148 -4.52 1.68 -4.50
C ILE A 148 -5.83 0.91 -4.54
N ARG A 149 -6.89 1.52 -4.00
CA ARG A 149 -8.24 0.97 -4.08
C ARG A 149 -8.78 1.26 -5.48
N SER A 150 -9.27 0.24 -6.18
CA SER A 150 -10.03 0.41 -7.42
C SER A 150 -11.52 0.13 -7.15
N GLY A 151 -12.40 0.81 -7.89
CA GLY A 151 -13.85 0.69 -7.67
C GLY A 151 -14.66 1.76 -8.38
N GLY A 152 -14.27 2.13 -9.60
CA GLY A 152 -14.98 3.10 -10.44
C GLY A 152 -14.20 3.40 -11.73
N GLY A 153 -14.93 3.81 -12.77
CA GLY A 153 -14.57 3.64 -14.19
C GLY A 153 -13.25 4.21 -14.71
N PHE A 154 -12.53 5.03 -13.94
CA PHE A 154 -11.19 5.48 -14.30
C PHE A 154 -10.07 4.55 -13.83
N CYS A 155 -10.42 3.48 -13.11
CA CYS A 155 -9.51 2.49 -12.57
C CYS A 155 -9.95 1.07 -12.96
N CYS A 156 -9.17 0.07 -12.55
CA CYS A 156 -9.42 -1.33 -12.89
C CYS A 156 -10.60 -1.87 -12.06
N ASP A 157 -11.81 -1.73 -12.59
CA ASP A 157 -13.08 -1.95 -11.86
C ASP A 157 -13.30 -3.37 -11.35
N SER A 158 -12.74 -4.38 -12.01
CA SER A 158 -12.96 -5.79 -11.66
C SER A 158 -12.09 -6.30 -10.52
N LEU A 159 -11.01 -5.59 -10.16
CA LEU A 159 -9.98 -6.13 -9.26
C LEU A 159 -10.08 -5.67 -7.80
N GLY A 160 -10.82 -4.58 -7.52
CA GLY A 160 -10.91 -3.96 -6.19
C GLY A 160 -9.64 -3.27 -5.68
N SER A 161 -8.46 -3.63 -6.19
CA SER A 161 -7.20 -2.91 -6.04
C SER A 161 -6.37 -2.93 -7.33
N THR A 162 -5.46 -1.97 -7.47
CA THR A 162 -4.54 -1.88 -8.60
C THR A 162 -3.21 -1.23 -8.22
N CYS A 163 -2.17 -1.48 -9.01
CA CYS A 163 -0.83 -0.94 -8.77
C CYS A 163 -0.59 0.34 -9.57
N ILE A 164 -0.19 1.39 -8.85
CA ILE A 164 0.13 2.69 -9.42
C ILE A 164 1.56 3.11 -9.09
N THR A 165 2.25 3.56 -10.13
CA THR A 165 3.61 4.12 -10.04
C THR A 165 3.54 5.55 -9.49
N PRO A 166 4.50 6.01 -8.66
CA PRO A 166 4.54 7.39 -8.21
C PRO A 166 4.65 8.34 -9.41
N CYS A 167 3.91 9.45 -9.34
CA CYS A 167 4.07 10.54 -10.28
C CYS A 167 5.49 11.07 -10.17
N ARG A 168 6.36 10.70 -11.11
CA ARG A 168 7.69 11.26 -11.17
C ARG A 168 7.52 12.73 -11.55
N ALA A 169 8.30 13.61 -10.92
CA ALA A 169 8.68 14.79 -11.67
C ALA A 169 9.35 14.23 -12.92
N ARG A 170 8.68 14.28 -14.11
CA ARG A 170 9.35 14.05 -15.40
C ARG A 170 10.76 14.57 -15.19
N ALA A 171 11.75 13.67 -15.13
CA ALA A 171 13.11 14.09 -15.30
C ALA A 171 12.99 14.88 -16.58
N THR A 172 13.18 16.20 -16.50
CA THR A 172 13.34 17.00 -17.70
C THR A 172 14.40 16.24 -18.43
N PHE A 173 13.98 15.52 -19.47
CA PHE A 173 14.88 14.86 -20.38
C PHE A 173 15.45 16.07 -21.08
N THR A 174 16.49 16.63 -20.48
CA THR A 174 17.31 17.63 -21.11
C THR A 174 17.93 16.83 -22.25
N SER A 175 17.27 16.84 -23.40
CA SER A 175 17.78 16.29 -24.64
C SER A 175 19.08 17.04 -24.93
N GLY A 176 20.18 16.57 -24.37
CA GLY A 176 21.41 17.33 -24.32
C GLY A 176 22.30 16.90 -23.16
N SER A 177 22.78 15.66 -23.21
CA SER A 177 24.15 15.27 -22.85
C SER A 177 24.20 13.75 -22.73
N VAL A 178 24.37 13.08 -23.87
CA VAL A 178 25.03 11.78 -23.87
C VAL A 178 26.45 12.06 -23.42
N VAL A 179 26.71 12.02 -22.11
CA VAL A 179 28.08 11.88 -21.62
C VAL A 179 28.43 10.42 -21.90
N THR A 180 29.03 10.17 -23.06
CA THR A 180 29.75 8.94 -23.33
C THR A 180 30.81 8.81 -22.25
N ASN A 181 30.53 8.01 -21.24
CA ASN A 181 31.49 7.62 -20.21
C ASN A 181 32.37 6.49 -20.78
N GLU A 182 33.01 6.79 -21.92
CA GLU A 182 34.16 6.05 -22.40
C GLU A 182 35.40 6.71 -21.78
N ARG A 183 36.42 5.92 -21.45
CA ARG A 183 37.71 6.30 -20.84
C ARG A 183 37.75 6.37 -19.30
N ARG A 184 37.60 5.21 -18.65
CA ARG A 184 38.24 4.97 -17.34
C ARG A 184 38.78 3.55 -17.17
N TRP A 185 39.49 3.03 -18.18
CA TRP A 185 40.12 1.70 -18.14
C TRP A 185 41.63 1.67 -18.49
N GLU A 186 42.34 2.81 -18.54
CA GLU A 186 43.76 2.82 -18.98
C GLU A 186 44.79 3.31 -17.95
N ARG A 187 44.52 3.24 -16.63
CA ARG A 187 45.54 3.61 -15.64
C ARG A 187 45.64 2.63 -14.49
N ASN A 188 46.13 1.41 -14.77
CA ASN A 188 46.72 0.50 -13.76
C ASN A 188 47.50 -0.66 -14.41
N GLY A 189 48.37 -0.37 -15.38
CA GLY A 189 49.10 -1.40 -16.14
C GLY A 189 50.60 -1.19 -16.29
N GLN A 190 51.24 -0.35 -15.48
CA GLN A 190 52.69 -0.15 -15.58
C GLN A 190 53.29 0.26 -14.23
N GLN A 191 53.64 -0.74 -13.41
CA GLN A 191 54.75 -0.70 -12.47
C GLN A 191 54.83 -2.06 -11.78
N SER A 192 55.89 -2.82 -12.10
CA SER A 192 56.70 -3.68 -11.20
C SER A 192 57.21 -4.93 -11.93
N LEU A 193 58.53 -4.94 -12.12
CA LEU A 193 59.47 -6.07 -12.28
C LEU A 193 59.51 -6.81 -13.63
#